data_AF-A0A915LLR3-F1
#
_entry.id   AF-A0A915LLR3-F1
#
_cell.length_a   1.000
_cell.length_b   1.000
_cell.length_c   1.000
_cell.angle_alpha   90.00
_cell.angle_beta   90.00
_cell.angle_gamma   90.00
#
_symmetry.space_group_name_H-M   'P 1'
#
loop_
_entity.id
_entity.type
_entity.pdbx_description
1 polymer ?
#
loop_
_entity_poly.entity_id
_entity_poly.type
_entity_poly.pdbx_seq_one_letter_code
_entity_poly.pdbx_strand_id
1 'polypeptide(L)'
;MAARDTTQENREFFRNELASAMREIREDYERINSRNRTDIESWYKLKVQEIQTQSARQSMEHNYAKEEIKRLRTQLGDLRGKLADLEGKNSLLEKQAEELAYQLEDDQRSYDSALNDRDTQTRRMRDECQALMVELQMLLDTKQTLDAEIAIYRRMLEGEEDRAGLKQLVEQVVRTHQIKQSDESESTRTLRGEKSSRQSYQRFAKGNVSILETSSEGKYIVLENTHRSKEEPIGEWKLRRRIDGRREIVYTFPRDFVLRPGKTVKIWANGHGIHSPPDQLVYEGEDTFGVGYNVQTILYNRENEERASLIQRSSGRQ
;
A
#
# COMPACT_ATOMS: atom_id res chain seq x y z
N MET A 1 -13.85 -51.99 121.16
CA MET A 1 -14.68 -50.87 121.66
C MET A 1 -13.82 -49.62 121.67
N ALA A 2 -13.92 -48.76 120.66
CA ALA A 2 -13.27 -47.45 120.70
C ALA A 2 -14.08 -46.57 121.66
N ALA A 3 -13.49 -46.21 122.79
CA ALA A 3 -14.12 -45.34 123.77
C ALA A 3 -14.43 -43.99 123.12
N ARG A 4 -15.69 -43.59 123.14
CA ARG A 4 -16.11 -42.23 122.80
C ARG A 4 -15.72 -41.32 123.96
N ASP A 5 -14.52 -40.76 123.89
CA ASP A 5 -14.12 -39.67 124.77
C ASP A 5 -14.91 -38.40 124.38
N THR A 6 -15.70 -37.86 125.32
CA THR A 6 -16.67 -36.77 125.08
C THR A 6 -16.36 -35.53 125.92
N THR A 7 -15.07 -35.24 126.08
CA THR A 7 -14.53 -34.02 126.69
C THR A 7 -14.91 -32.77 125.88
N GLN A 8 -15.21 -31.67 126.58
CA GLN A 8 -15.66 -30.40 125.98
C GLN A 8 -14.60 -29.80 125.02
N GLU A 9 -13.33 -29.97 125.34
CA GLU A 9 -12.19 -29.58 124.49
C GLU A 9 -12.16 -30.32 123.15
N ASN A 10 -12.45 -31.63 123.12
CA ASN A 10 -12.52 -32.38 121.86
C ASN A 10 -13.68 -31.89 120.97
N ARG A 11 -14.84 -31.55 121.55
CA ARG A 11 -15.96 -30.96 120.79
C ARG A 11 -15.62 -29.58 120.23
N GLU A 12 -14.91 -28.74 120.99
CA GLU A 12 -14.48 -27.42 120.54
C GLU A 12 -13.36 -27.50 119.48
N PHE A 13 -12.43 -28.45 119.63
CA PHE A 13 -11.40 -28.75 118.64
C PHE A 13 -12.03 -29.17 117.30
N PHE A 14 -12.92 -30.16 117.28
CA PHE A 14 -13.60 -30.57 116.05
C PHE A 14 -14.49 -29.47 115.47
N ARG A 15 -15.13 -28.64 116.31
CA ARG A 15 -15.92 -27.49 115.84
C ARG A 15 -15.03 -26.43 115.17
N ASN A 16 -13.88 -26.12 115.74
CA ASN A 16 -12.93 -25.17 115.17
C ASN A 16 -12.29 -25.71 113.89
N GLU A 17 -11.97 -27.00 113.83
CA GLU A 17 -11.44 -27.66 112.64
C GLU A 17 -12.47 -27.68 111.50
N LEU A 18 -13.74 -28.00 111.78
CA LEU A 18 -14.84 -27.88 110.82
C LEU A 18 -15.06 -26.44 110.36
N ALA A 19 -14.98 -25.48 111.27
CA ALA A 19 -15.10 -24.06 110.94
C ALA A 19 -13.92 -23.57 110.08
N SER A 20 -12.71 -24.09 110.32
CA SER A 20 -11.52 -23.83 109.52
C SER A 20 -11.64 -24.42 108.13
N ALA A 21 -11.98 -25.71 108.01
CA ALA A 21 -12.21 -26.39 106.73
C ALA A 21 -13.34 -25.74 105.92
N MET A 22 -14.43 -25.31 106.56
CA MET A 22 -15.49 -24.56 105.88
C MET A 22 -15.04 -23.18 105.41
N ARG A 23 -14.14 -22.51 106.15
CA ARG A 23 -13.58 -21.22 105.73
C ARG A 23 -12.62 -21.40 104.56
N GLU A 24 -11.78 -22.41 104.60
CA GLU A 24 -10.85 -22.77 103.51
C GLU A 24 -11.62 -23.14 102.23
N ILE A 25 -12.67 -23.97 102.32
CA ILE A 25 -13.55 -24.28 101.18
C ILE A 25 -14.19 -23.01 100.61
N ARG A 26 -14.60 -22.05 101.45
CA ARG A 26 -15.17 -20.78 100.98
C ARG A 26 -14.12 -19.90 100.29
N GLU A 27 -12.93 -19.78 100.86
CA GLU A 27 -11.82 -19.03 100.25
C GLU A 27 -11.41 -19.65 98.92
N ASP A 28 -11.34 -20.97 98.83
CA ASP A 28 -11.07 -21.68 97.57
C ASP A 28 -12.17 -21.44 96.54
N TYR A 29 -13.43 -21.47 96.97
CA TYR A 29 -14.55 -21.19 96.08
C TYR A 29 -14.54 -19.74 95.60
N GLU A 30 -14.28 -18.77 96.48
CA GLU A 30 -14.14 -17.36 96.12
C GLU A 30 -12.96 -17.12 95.19
N ARG A 31 -11.82 -17.78 95.42
CA ARG A 31 -10.64 -17.73 94.56
C ARG A 31 -10.94 -18.28 93.17
N ILE A 32 -11.57 -19.44 93.08
CA ILE A 32 -11.98 -20.06 91.80
C ILE A 32 -13.00 -19.17 91.10
N ASN A 33 -14.00 -18.67 91.81
CA ASN A 33 -15.05 -17.82 91.23
C ASN A 33 -14.49 -16.48 90.74
N SER A 34 -13.59 -15.86 91.51
CA SER A 34 -12.88 -14.64 91.11
C SER A 34 -12.04 -14.88 89.86
N ARG A 35 -11.28 -15.99 89.82
CA ARG A 35 -10.48 -16.37 88.65
C ARG A 35 -11.32 -16.63 87.42
N ASN A 36 -12.41 -17.39 87.55
CA ASN A 36 -13.34 -17.63 86.45
C ASN A 36 -13.94 -16.32 85.94
N ARG A 37 -14.30 -15.38 86.83
CA ARG A 37 -14.80 -14.07 86.43
C ARG A 37 -13.77 -13.26 85.64
N THR A 38 -12.51 -13.20 86.10
CA THR A 38 -11.45 -12.49 85.38
C THR A 38 -11.12 -13.16 84.04
N ASP A 39 -11.11 -14.48 83.98
CA ASP A 39 -10.84 -15.25 82.77
C ASP A 39 -11.96 -15.04 81.74
N ILE A 40 -13.22 -15.03 82.17
CA ILE A 40 -14.38 -14.72 81.33
C ILE A 40 -14.33 -13.27 80.83
N GLU A 41 -14.09 -12.29 81.71
CA GLU A 41 -14.01 -10.89 81.33
C GLU A 41 -12.87 -10.61 80.34
N SER A 42 -11.69 -11.19 80.56
CA SER A 42 -10.54 -11.05 79.66
C SER A 42 -10.80 -11.73 78.32
N TRP A 43 -11.42 -12.92 78.33
CA TRP A 43 -11.82 -13.61 77.11
C TRP A 43 -12.84 -12.79 76.29
N TYR A 44 -13.88 -12.23 76.94
CA TYR A 44 -14.84 -11.37 76.24
C TYR A 44 -14.18 -10.10 75.69
N LYS A 45 -13.29 -9.45 76.44
CA LYS A 45 -12.55 -8.27 75.96
C LYS A 45 -11.71 -8.61 74.73
N LEU A 46 -10.97 -9.72 74.76
CA LEU A 46 -10.20 -10.20 73.62
C LEU A 46 -11.10 -10.51 72.42
N LYS A 47 -12.25 -11.16 72.64
CA LYS A 47 -13.17 -11.49 71.55
C LYS A 47 -13.79 -10.25 70.91
N VAL A 48 -14.16 -9.25 71.70
CA VAL A 48 -14.65 -7.97 71.20
C VAL A 48 -13.56 -7.23 70.42
N GLN A 49 -12.32 -7.21 70.92
CA GLN A 49 -11.19 -6.59 70.23
C GLN A 49 -10.88 -7.29 68.91
N GLU A 50 -10.91 -8.62 68.87
CA GLU A 50 -10.75 -9.41 67.64
C GLU A 50 -11.84 -9.06 66.61
N ILE A 51 -13.10 -9.02 67.03
CA ILE A 51 -14.21 -8.64 66.13
C ILE A 51 -14.05 -7.19 65.63
N GLN A 52 -13.67 -6.26 66.50
CA GLN A 52 -13.45 -4.86 66.12
C GLN A 52 -12.30 -4.71 65.12
N THR A 53 -11.17 -5.37 65.36
CA THR A 53 -10.01 -5.33 64.44
C THR A 53 -10.33 -6.01 63.11
N GLN A 54 -11.03 -7.15 63.12
CA GLN A 54 -11.49 -7.82 61.91
C GLN A 54 -12.49 -6.95 61.13
N SER A 55 -13.45 -6.32 61.80
CA SER A 55 -14.42 -5.41 61.18
C SER A 55 -13.74 -4.19 60.57
N ALA A 56 -12.78 -3.58 61.28
CA ALA A 56 -11.99 -2.46 60.76
C ALA A 56 -11.21 -2.85 59.50
N ARG A 57 -10.56 -4.03 59.50
CA ARG A 57 -9.86 -4.56 58.33
C ARG A 57 -10.80 -4.80 57.15
N GLN A 58 -11.93 -5.47 57.38
CA GLN A 58 -12.93 -5.70 56.33
C GLN A 58 -13.48 -4.38 55.76
N SER A 59 -13.67 -3.37 56.60
CA SER A 59 -14.09 -2.04 56.16
C SER A 59 -13.04 -1.38 55.26
N MET A 60 -11.75 -1.47 55.61
CA MET A 60 -10.66 -0.96 54.77
C MET A 60 -10.60 -1.68 53.41
N GLU A 61 -10.65 -3.02 53.42
CA GLU A 61 -10.64 -3.82 52.19
C GLU A 61 -11.84 -3.50 51.29
N HIS A 62 -13.03 -3.32 51.87
CA HIS A 62 -14.22 -2.91 51.14
C HIS A 62 -14.07 -1.51 50.52
N ASN A 63 -13.53 -0.54 51.27
CA ASN A 63 -13.30 0.81 50.75
C ASN A 63 -12.29 0.80 49.60
N TYR A 64 -11.20 0.03 49.71
CA TYR A 64 -10.23 -0.13 48.64
C TYR A 64 -10.86 -0.72 47.37
N ALA A 65 -11.64 -1.80 47.51
CA ALA A 65 -12.35 -2.41 46.39
C ALA A 65 -13.34 -1.42 45.74
N LYS A 66 -14.02 -0.60 46.55
CA LYS A 66 -14.95 0.42 46.07
C LYS A 66 -14.25 1.53 45.28
N GLU A 67 -13.09 1.99 45.76
CA GLU A 67 -12.27 2.98 45.05
C GLU A 67 -11.73 2.42 43.73
N GLU A 68 -11.29 1.17 43.72
CA GLU A 68 -10.80 0.50 42.51
C GLU A 68 -11.91 0.34 41.47
N ILE A 69 -13.13 -0.03 41.89
CA ILE A 69 -14.30 -0.06 41.00
C ILE A 69 -14.58 1.33 40.42
N LYS A 70 -14.48 2.40 41.22
CA LYS A 70 -14.69 3.78 40.76
C LYS A 70 -13.63 4.19 39.74
N ARG A 71 -12.36 3.83 39.98
CA ARG A 71 -11.24 4.08 39.07
C ARG A 71 -11.46 3.38 37.73
N LEU A 72 -11.79 2.09 37.76
CA LEU A 72 -12.05 1.29 36.56
C LEU A 72 -13.25 1.81 35.76
N ARG A 73 -14.33 2.23 36.44
CA ARG A 73 -15.49 2.85 35.77
C ARG A 73 -15.13 4.15 35.04
N THR A 74 -14.27 4.97 35.64
CA THR A 74 -13.80 6.22 35.03
C THR A 74 -12.97 5.92 33.79
N GLN A 75 -12.00 5.01 33.90
CA GLN A 75 -11.17 4.58 32.77
C GLN A 75 -11.99 3.99 31.62
N LEU A 76 -13.03 3.21 31.94
CA LEU A 76 -13.93 2.66 30.95
C LEU A 76 -14.77 3.73 30.25
N GLY A 77 -15.16 4.79 30.95
CA GLY A 77 -15.77 5.99 30.36
C GLY A 77 -14.82 6.70 29.40
N ASP A 78 -13.58 6.95 29.82
CA ASP A 78 -12.56 7.61 29.00
C ASP A 78 -12.24 6.81 27.73
N LEU A 79 -12.13 5.48 27.85
CA LEU A 79 -11.88 4.59 26.71
C LEU A 79 -13.07 4.56 25.74
N ARG A 80 -14.30 4.56 26.25
CA ARG A 80 -15.50 4.68 25.40
C ARG A 80 -15.57 6.01 24.66
N GLY A 81 -15.20 7.11 25.32
CA GLY A 81 -15.10 8.43 24.69
C GLY A 81 -14.07 8.43 23.56
N LYS A 82 -12.86 7.92 23.83
CA LYS A 82 -11.81 7.77 22.80
C LYS A 82 -12.23 6.89 21.63
N LEU A 83 -12.98 5.81 21.90
CA LEU A 83 -13.52 4.94 20.86
C LEU A 83 -14.49 5.73 19.96
N ALA A 84 -15.45 6.44 20.55
CA ALA A 84 -16.41 7.25 19.80
C ALA A 84 -15.73 8.36 18.97
N ASP A 85 -14.71 9.01 19.52
CA ASP A 85 -13.92 10.02 18.80
C ASP A 85 -13.17 9.42 17.59
N LEU A 86 -12.60 8.22 17.76
CA LEU A 86 -11.91 7.51 16.68
C LEU A 86 -12.88 7.01 15.61
N GLU A 87 -14.04 6.48 16.01
CA GLU A 87 -15.11 6.09 15.09
C GLU A 87 -15.61 7.29 14.28
N GLY A 88 -15.81 8.45 14.92
CA GLY A 88 -16.19 9.69 14.26
C GLY A 88 -15.14 10.17 13.26
N LYS A 89 -13.85 10.13 13.63
CA LYS A 89 -12.75 10.45 12.71
C LYS A 89 -12.67 9.49 11.54
N ASN A 90 -12.86 8.19 11.78
CA ASN A 90 -12.81 7.20 10.72
C ASN A 90 -13.95 7.42 9.71
N SER A 91 -15.18 7.65 10.19
CA SER A 91 -16.31 7.98 9.32
C SER A 91 -16.08 9.25 8.49
N LEU A 92 -15.44 10.27 9.06
CA LEU A 92 -15.09 11.48 8.32
C LEU A 92 -14.06 11.20 7.22
N LEU A 93 -13.00 10.44 7.54
CA LEU A 93 -11.95 10.08 6.59
C LEU A 93 -12.49 9.19 5.46
N GLU A 94 -13.40 8.28 5.77
CA GLU A 94 -14.09 7.45 4.77
C GLU A 94 -14.89 8.31 3.79
N LYS A 95 -15.66 9.28 4.29
CA LYS A 95 -16.38 10.24 3.43
C LYS A 95 -15.45 11.07 2.56
N GLN A 96 -14.35 11.58 3.12
CA GLN A 96 -13.36 12.34 2.35
C GLN A 96 -12.70 11.47 1.26
N ALA A 97 -12.43 10.20 1.54
CA ALA A 97 -11.89 9.28 0.56
C ALA A 97 -12.90 9.01 -0.58
N GLU A 98 -14.18 8.86 -0.25
CA GLU A 98 -15.25 8.69 -1.23
C GLU A 98 -15.44 9.94 -2.12
N GLU A 99 -15.44 11.14 -1.52
CA GLU A 99 -15.49 12.41 -2.25
C GLU A 99 -14.30 12.58 -3.20
N LEU A 100 -13.08 12.28 -2.74
CA LEU A 100 -11.88 12.33 -3.57
C LEU A 100 -11.91 11.29 -4.70
N ALA A 101 -12.43 10.09 -4.44
CA ALA A 101 -12.60 9.07 -5.47
C ALA A 101 -13.59 9.52 -6.55
N TYR A 102 -14.72 10.11 -6.15
CA TYR A 102 -15.70 10.67 -7.08
C TYR A 102 -15.11 11.79 -7.93
N GLN A 103 -14.38 12.73 -7.31
CA GLN A 103 -13.72 13.82 -8.03
C GLN A 103 -12.69 13.30 -9.04
N LEU A 104 -11.90 12.29 -8.65
CA LEU A 104 -10.89 11.70 -9.54
C LEU A 104 -11.54 10.98 -10.73
N GLU A 105 -12.67 10.31 -10.52
CA GLU A 105 -13.42 9.67 -11.61
C GLU A 105 -14.06 10.70 -12.57
N ASP A 106 -14.56 11.82 -12.04
CA ASP A 106 -15.08 12.92 -12.86
C ASP A 106 -13.97 13.59 -13.69
N ASP A 107 -12.83 13.90 -13.04
CA ASP A 107 -11.65 14.46 -13.71
C ASP A 107 -11.14 13.50 -14.81
N GLN A 108 -11.07 12.19 -14.53
CA GLN A 108 -10.68 11.18 -15.53
C GLN A 108 -11.62 11.19 -16.74
N ARG A 109 -12.93 11.21 -16.51
CA ARG A 109 -13.92 11.29 -17.60
C ARG A 109 -13.75 12.56 -18.43
N SER A 110 -13.49 13.69 -17.77
CA SER A 110 -13.22 14.98 -18.44
C SER A 110 -11.96 14.92 -19.31
N TYR A 111 -10.85 14.37 -18.78
CA TYR A 111 -9.60 14.21 -19.52
C TYR A 111 -9.74 13.25 -20.70
N ASP A 112 -10.42 12.12 -20.53
CA ASP A 112 -10.67 11.16 -21.62
C ASP A 112 -11.50 11.79 -22.75
N SER A 113 -12.52 12.59 -22.39
CA SER A 113 -13.29 13.35 -23.39
C SER A 113 -12.40 14.35 -24.14
N ALA A 114 -11.58 15.12 -23.42
CA ALA A 114 -10.68 16.10 -24.03
C ALA A 114 -9.61 15.45 -24.93
N LEU A 115 -9.09 14.29 -24.52
CA LEU A 115 -8.15 13.50 -25.33
C LEU A 115 -8.82 12.99 -26.61
N ASN A 116 -10.04 12.46 -26.51
CA ASN A 116 -10.78 12.01 -27.69
C ASN A 116 -11.06 13.15 -28.66
N ASP A 117 -11.42 14.34 -28.16
CA ASP A 117 -11.61 15.52 -28.99
C ASP A 117 -10.30 15.96 -29.68
N ARG A 118 -9.17 15.89 -29.00
CA ARG A 118 -7.85 16.18 -29.59
C ARG A 118 -7.43 15.14 -30.62
N ASP A 119 -7.69 13.86 -30.37
CA ASP A 119 -7.41 12.77 -31.31
C ASP A 119 -8.25 12.90 -32.57
N THR A 120 -9.55 13.24 -32.43
CA THR A 120 -10.42 13.47 -33.59
C THR A 120 -9.97 14.70 -34.40
N GLN A 121 -9.57 15.79 -33.75
CA GLN A 121 -9.00 16.95 -34.43
C GLN A 121 -7.70 16.58 -35.16
N THR A 122 -6.81 15.81 -34.54
CA THR A 122 -5.55 15.37 -35.14
C THR A 122 -5.80 14.50 -36.37
N ARG A 123 -6.78 13.60 -36.31
CA ARG A 123 -7.19 12.78 -37.46
C ARG A 123 -7.70 13.65 -38.61
N ARG A 124 -8.60 14.60 -38.34
CA ARG A 124 -9.11 15.54 -39.35
C ARG A 124 -7.97 16.31 -40.04
N MET A 125 -7.04 16.87 -39.27
CA MET A 125 -5.89 17.60 -39.83
C MET A 125 -4.99 16.69 -40.68
N ARG A 126 -4.81 15.42 -40.29
CA ARG A 126 -4.03 14.45 -41.09
C ARG A 126 -4.73 14.13 -42.40
N ASP A 127 -6.03 13.92 -42.37
CA ASP A 127 -6.84 13.64 -43.56
C ASP A 127 -6.82 14.84 -44.52
N GLU A 128 -6.92 16.07 -44.00
CA GLU A 128 -6.79 17.32 -44.77
C GLU A 128 -5.40 17.46 -45.40
N CYS A 129 -4.33 17.21 -44.64
CA CYS A 129 -2.96 17.20 -45.18
C CYS A 129 -2.79 16.15 -46.27
N GLN A 130 -3.39 14.96 -46.11
CA GLN A 130 -3.32 13.91 -47.13
C GLN A 130 -4.08 14.30 -48.40
N ALA A 131 -5.25 14.91 -48.27
CA ALA A 131 -6.00 15.44 -49.42
C ALA A 131 -5.18 16.50 -50.18
N LEU A 132 -4.57 17.45 -49.45
CA LEU A 132 -3.69 18.47 -50.04
C LEU A 132 -2.47 17.87 -50.74
N MET A 133 -1.85 16.82 -50.18
CA MET A 133 -0.74 16.12 -50.85
C MET A 133 -1.15 15.49 -52.17
N VAL A 134 -2.34 14.88 -52.24
CA VAL A 134 -2.87 14.31 -53.48
C VAL A 134 -3.13 15.41 -54.51
N GLU A 135 -3.77 16.51 -54.10
CA GLU A 135 -4.04 17.65 -55.00
C GLU A 135 -2.75 18.27 -55.54
N LEU A 136 -1.73 18.46 -54.68
CA LEU A 136 -0.42 18.93 -55.09
C LEU A 136 0.28 17.98 -56.07
N GLN A 137 0.16 16.66 -55.87
CA GLN A 137 0.72 15.68 -56.79
C GLN A 137 0.02 15.74 -58.16
N MET A 138 -1.32 15.83 -58.18
CA MET A 138 -2.08 15.99 -59.42
C MET A 138 -1.67 17.27 -60.16
N LEU A 139 -1.48 18.38 -59.45
CA LEU A 139 -1.02 19.64 -60.03
C LEU A 139 0.44 19.56 -60.53
N LEU A 140 1.31 18.85 -59.82
CA LEU A 140 2.68 18.61 -60.28
C LEU A 140 2.69 17.79 -61.57
N ASP A 141 1.86 16.74 -61.65
CA ASP A 141 1.77 15.90 -62.84
C ASP A 141 1.24 16.69 -64.04
N THR A 142 0.25 17.58 -63.86
CA THR A 142 -0.21 18.45 -64.96
C THR A 142 0.86 19.45 -65.38
N LYS A 143 1.60 20.04 -64.43
CA LYS A 143 2.74 20.93 -64.72
C LYS A 143 3.84 20.21 -65.51
N GLN A 144 4.24 19.00 -65.11
CA GLN A 144 5.22 18.21 -65.85
C GLN A 144 4.75 17.88 -67.27
N THR A 145 3.45 17.63 -67.44
CA THR A 145 2.85 17.41 -68.76
C THR A 145 2.98 18.65 -69.64
N LEU A 146 2.60 19.82 -69.11
CA LEU A 146 2.69 21.10 -69.83
C LEU A 146 4.14 21.49 -70.15
N ASP A 147 5.09 21.28 -69.23
CA ASP A 147 6.51 21.52 -69.50
C ASP A 147 7.02 20.67 -70.67
N ALA A 148 6.60 19.40 -70.73
CA ALA A 148 6.97 18.50 -71.82
C ALA A 148 6.37 18.96 -73.15
N GLU A 149 5.11 19.40 -73.17
CA GLU A 149 4.49 20.01 -74.35
C GLU A 149 5.25 21.26 -74.81
N ILE A 150 5.58 22.18 -73.89
CA ILE A 150 6.37 23.38 -74.20
C ILE A 150 7.75 23.00 -74.76
N ALA A 151 8.41 21.98 -74.22
CA ALA A 151 9.69 21.50 -74.72
C ALA A 151 9.58 20.94 -76.15
N ILE A 152 8.49 20.22 -76.46
CA ILE A 152 8.18 19.76 -77.83
C ILE A 152 7.96 20.96 -78.76
N TYR A 153 7.14 21.93 -78.35
CA TYR A 153 6.88 23.14 -79.13
C TYR A 153 8.16 23.93 -79.41
N ARG A 154 9.04 24.11 -78.42
CA ARG A 154 10.36 24.74 -78.60
C ARG A 154 11.22 24.00 -79.64
N ARG A 155 11.33 22.67 -79.52
CA ARG A 155 12.06 21.83 -80.49
C ARG A 155 11.49 21.90 -81.91
N MET A 156 10.18 22.02 -82.07
CA MET A 156 9.56 22.18 -83.39
C MET A 156 9.85 23.56 -84.02
N LEU A 157 9.96 24.60 -83.19
CA LEU A 157 10.27 25.98 -83.60
C LEU A 157 11.78 26.20 -83.86
N GLU A 158 12.66 25.51 -83.15
CA GLU A 158 14.12 25.60 -83.30
C GLU A 158 14.64 25.00 -84.61
N GLY A 159 13.83 24.20 -85.34
CA GLY A 159 14.09 23.86 -86.73
C GLY A 159 15.45 23.21 -86.99
N GLU A 160 15.82 22.16 -86.24
CA GLU A 160 17.03 21.37 -86.52
C GLU A 160 16.74 19.86 -86.59
N GLU A 161 17.57 19.16 -87.38
CA GLU A 161 17.37 17.89 -88.11
C GLU A 161 17.08 16.61 -87.28
N ASP A 162 16.67 16.73 -86.01
CA ASP A 162 16.57 15.61 -85.06
C ASP A 162 15.14 15.03 -84.94
N ARG A 163 14.56 14.60 -86.08
CA ARG A 163 13.21 14.00 -86.15
C ARG A 163 13.04 12.76 -85.26
N ALA A 164 14.12 12.05 -84.97
CA ALA A 164 14.10 10.87 -84.10
C ALA A 164 13.88 11.22 -82.63
N GLY A 165 14.55 12.26 -82.11
CA GLY A 165 14.40 12.71 -80.72
C GLY A 165 13.04 13.34 -80.43
N LEU A 166 12.42 13.97 -81.43
CA LEU A 166 11.07 14.54 -81.32
C LEU A 166 10.00 13.45 -81.19
N LYS A 167 10.11 12.37 -81.99
CA LYS A 167 9.17 11.24 -81.93
C LYS A 167 9.20 10.54 -80.57
N GLN A 168 10.39 10.36 -79.98
CA GLN A 168 10.55 9.74 -78.67
C GLN A 168 9.95 10.57 -77.52
N LEU A 169 10.10 11.90 -77.56
CA LEU A 169 9.53 12.79 -76.54
C LEU A 169 8.00 12.82 -76.62
N VAL A 170 7.44 12.92 -77.83
CA VAL A 170 5.99 12.88 -78.08
C VAL A 170 5.41 11.55 -77.60
N GLU A 171 6.07 10.42 -77.87
CA GLU A 171 5.61 9.10 -77.42
C GLU A 171 5.61 8.95 -75.89
N GLN A 172 6.56 9.60 -75.19
CA GLN A 172 6.61 9.63 -73.73
C GLN A 172 5.48 10.47 -73.11
N VAL A 173 5.08 11.58 -73.75
CA VAL A 173 3.93 12.41 -73.34
C VAL A 173 2.60 11.71 -73.65
N VAL A 174 2.50 10.97 -74.75
CA VAL A 174 1.31 10.17 -75.09
C VAL A 174 1.16 8.98 -74.13
N ARG A 175 2.25 8.30 -73.75
CA ARG A 175 2.21 7.23 -72.75
C ARG A 175 1.76 7.73 -71.37
N THR A 176 2.22 8.90 -70.95
CA THR A 176 1.79 9.51 -69.68
C THR A 176 0.31 9.95 -69.70
N HIS A 177 -0.24 10.34 -70.85
CA HIS A 177 -1.67 10.58 -71.02
C HIS A 177 -2.52 9.31 -71.06
N GLN A 178 -2.04 8.24 -71.70
CA GLN A 178 -2.77 6.96 -71.79
C GLN A 178 -2.91 6.24 -70.44
N ILE A 179 -1.93 6.39 -69.53
CA ILE A 179 -2.01 5.82 -68.18
C ILE A 179 -3.11 6.50 -67.33
N LYS A 180 -3.46 7.76 -67.62
CA LYS A 180 -4.45 8.52 -66.84
C LYS A 180 -5.92 8.19 -67.18
N GLN A 181 -6.21 7.55 -68.31
CA GLN A 181 -7.59 7.14 -68.65
C GLN A 181 -7.99 5.77 -68.08
N SER A 182 -7.04 4.98 -67.57
CA SER A 182 -7.32 3.64 -67.02
C SER A 182 -7.36 3.55 -65.49
N ASP A 183 -6.96 4.61 -64.77
CA ASP A 183 -6.71 4.55 -63.31
C ASP A 183 -7.69 5.37 -62.45
N GLU A 184 -8.89 5.69 -62.96
CA GLU A 184 -10.00 6.19 -62.12
C GLU A 184 -10.67 5.09 -61.26
N SER A 185 -10.14 3.86 -61.27
CA SER A 185 -10.64 2.76 -60.45
C SER A 185 -9.46 2.05 -59.78
N GLU A 186 -9.40 2.14 -58.45
CA GLU A 186 -8.51 1.38 -57.56
C GLU A 186 -7.01 1.74 -57.58
N SER A 187 -6.66 2.83 -56.90
CA SER A 187 -5.33 2.96 -56.31
C SER A 187 -5.40 3.49 -54.88
N THR A 188 -6.16 2.80 -54.04
CA THR A 188 -5.96 2.84 -52.59
C THR A 188 -4.74 1.96 -52.27
N ARG A 189 -3.54 2.51 -52.48
CA ARG A 189 -2.32 1.95 -51.88
C ARG A 189 -2.50 2.00 -50.36
N THR A 190 -2.94 0.88 -49.81
CA THR A 190 -2.97 0.65 -48.37
C THR A 190 -1.52 0.60 -47.88
N LEU A 191 -1.03 1.75 -47.42
CA LEU A 191 0.14 1.79 -46.55
C LEU A 191 -0.23 1.01 -45.30
N ARG A 192 0.37 -0.18 -45.21
CA ARG A 192 0.39 -1.12 -44.11
C ARG A 192 0.27 -0.40 -42.76
N GLY A 193 -0.94 -0.37 -42.22
CA GLY A 193 -1.19 0.10 -40.86
C GLY A 193 -0.36 -0.74 -39.91
N GLU A 194 0.56 -0.09 -39.19
CA GLU A 194 1.17 -0.67 -38.01
C GLU A 194 0.05 -1.17 -37.10
N LYS A 195 0.05 -2.49 -36.85
CA LYS A 195 -0.84 -3.09 -35.87
C LYS A 195 -0.49 -2.49 -34.52
N SER A 196 -1.23 -1.46 -34.09
CA SER A 196 -1.15 -0.93 -32.73
C SER A 196 -1.54 -2.05 -31.78
N SER A 197 -0.55 -2.78 -31.26
CA SER A 197 -0.76 -3.73 -30.19
C SER A 197 -1.20 -2.93 -28.97
N ARG A 198 -2.45 -3.12 -28.53
CA ARG A 198 -2.96 -2.44 -27.34
C ARG A 198 -2.24 -3.02 -26.12
N GLN A 199 -1.32 -2.25 -25.54
CA GLN A 199 -0.70 -2.57 -24.27
C GLN A 199 -1.50 -1.89 -23.15
N SER A 200 -1.91 -2.66 -22.14
CA SER A 200 -2.52 -2.14 -20.93
C SER A 200 -1.55 -2.25 -19.76
N TYR A 201 -1.60 -1.27 -18.88
CA TYR A 201 -0.76 -1.18 -17.69
C TYR A 201 -1.65 -1.03 -16.45
N GLN A 202 -1.37 -1.82 -15.42
CA GLN A 202 -1.97 -1.67 -14.10
C GLN A 202 -0.85 -1.48 -13.09
N ARG A 203 -0.88 -0.36 -12.36
CA ARG A 203 0.16 0.04 -11.41
C ARG A 203 -0.39 0.07 -10.00
N PHE A 204 0.45 -0.33 -9.05
CA PHE A 204 0.18 -0.25 -7.63
C PHE A 204 1.46 0.15 -6.89
N ALA A 205 1.32 0.98 -5.85
CA ALA A 205 2.42 1.36 -4.98
C ALA A 205 1.91 1.52 -3.54
N LYS A 206 2.67 0.99 -2.60
CA LYS A 206 2.47 1.05 -1.15
C LYS A 206 3.71 1.70 -0.53
N GLY A 207 3.56 2.96 -0.16
CA GLY A 207 4.65 3.78 0.40
C GLY A 207 5.30 4.70 -0.63
N ASN A 208 6.58 5.01 -0.43
CA ASN A 208 7.25 6.12 -1.11
C ASN A 208 7.84 5.77 -2.47
N VAL A 209 7.89 4.50 -2.86
CA VAL A 209 8.58 4.05 -4.08
C VAL A 209 7.60 3.40 -5.03
N SER A 210 7.62 3.82 -6.29
CA SER A 210 6.79 3.31 -7.36
C SER A 210 7.65 2.77 -8.52
N ILE A 211 7.08 1.88 -9.33
CA ILE A 211 7.67 1.49 -10.60
C ILE A 211 7.18 2.50 -11.63
N LEU A 212 8.08 3.37 -12.11
CA LEU A 212 7.75 4.45 -13.04
C LEU A 212 7.65 3.92 -14.48
N GLU A 213 8.63 3.16 -14.93
CA GLU A 213 8.73 2.73 -16.32
C GLU A 213 9.40 1.37 -16.43
N THR A 214 9.06 0.63 -17.47
CA THR A 214 9.79 -0.56 -17.90
C THR A 214 9.93 -0.51 -19.42
N SER A 215 11.11 -0.88 -19.91
CA SER A 215 11.38 -0.95 -21.34
C SER A 215 10.47 -1.98 -22.01
N SER A 216 9.86 -1.60 -23.14
CA SER A 216 9.09 -2.51 -24.01
C SER A 216 9.94 -3.67 -24.54
N GLU A 217 11.23 -3.42 -24.75
CA GLU A 217 12.24 -4.40 -25.15
C GLU A 217 12.93 -5.12 -23.98
N GLY A 218 12.51 -4.87 -22.73
CA GLY A 218 13.10 -5.51 -21.54
C GLY A 218 14.54 -5.03 -21.21
N LYS A 219 14.98 -3.89 -21.72
CA LYS A 219 16.36 -3.38 -21.50
C LYS A 219 16.58 -2.76 -20.12
N TYR A 220 15.55 -2.16 -19.53
CA TYR A 220 15.66 -1.48 -18.25
C TYR A 220 14.32 -1.41 -17.49
N ILE A 221 14.42 -1.10 -16.20
CA ILE A 221 13.31 -0.79 -15.30
C ILE A 221 13.66 0.49 -14.53
N VAL A 222 12.71 1.39 -14.37
CA VAL A 222 12.88 2.65 -13.65
C VAL A 222 11.98 2.67 -12.42
N LEU A 223 12.58 2.95 -11.26
CA LEU A 223 11.86 3.23 -10.03
C LEU A 223 11.93 4.72 -9.71
N GLU A 224 10.92 5.23 -9.03
CA GLU A 224 10.84 6.60 -8.56
C GLU A 224 10.49 6.63 -7.07
N ASN A 225 11.14 7.52 -6.31
CA ASN A 225 10.64 7.91 -5.00
C ASN A 225 9.66 9.08 -5.17
N THR A 226 8.37 8.80 -4.97
CA THR A 226 7.26 9.75 -5.14
C THR A 226 7.09 10.69 -3.95
N HIS A 227 7.79 10.46 -2.84
CA HIS A 227 7.74 11.35 -1.68
C HIS A 227 8.55 12.63 -1.95
N ARG A 228 8.00 13.78 -1.57
CA ARG A 228 8.58 15.11 -1.90
C ARG A 228 9.80 15.50 -1.07
N SER A 229 9.96 14.90 0.11
CA SER A 229 10.97 15.32 1.11
C SER A 229 11.61 14.19 1.93
N LYS A 230 11.17 12.94 1.78
CA LYS A 230 11.64 11.80 2.58
C LYS A 230 12.42 10.86 1.68
N GLU A 231 13.66 10.58 2.08
CA GLU A 231 14.48 9.56 1.43
C GLU A 231 13.98 8.17 1.82
N GLU A 232 14.06 7.22 0.88
CA GLU A 232 13.67 5.84 1.12
C GLU A 232 14.89 4.92 1.02
N PRO A 233 15.31 4.27 2.12
CA PRO A 233 16.37 3.29 2.09
C PRO A 233 15.84 1.98 1.45
N ILE A 234 16.15 1.77 0.17
CA ILE A 234 15.74 0.59 -0.60
C ILE A 234 16.85 -0.45 -0.75
N GLY A 235 17.94 -0.33 0.00
CA GLY A 235 19.00 -1.32 -0.06
C GLY A 235 18.51 -2.72 0.34
N GLU A 236 19.02 -3.76 -0.33
CA GLU A 236 18.59 -5.16 -0.20
C GLU A 236 17.12 -5.43 -0.58
N TRP A 237 16.38 -4.44 -1.08
CA TRP A 237 15.07 -4.68 -1.66
C TRP A 237 15.20 -5.51 -2.93
N LYS A 238 14.15 -6.24 -3.29
CA LYS A 238 14.15 -7.15 -4.43
C LYS A 238 13.16 -6.71 -5.49
N LEU A 239 13.66 -6.54 -6.71
CA LEU A 239 12.85 -6.32 -7.90
C LEU A 239 12.66 -7.66 -8.61
N ARG A 240 11.43 -8.16 -8.62
CA ARG A 240 11.05 -9.45 -9.18
C ARG A 240 10.20 -9.23 -10.44
N ARG A 241 10.64 -9.78 -11.57
CA ARG A 241 9.93 -9.68 -12.84
C ARG A 241 9.54 -11.07 -13.34
N ARG A 242 8.23 -11.28 -13.48
CA ARG A 242 7.60 -12.51 -13.96
C ARG A 242 7.08 -12.29 -15.37
N ILE A 243 7.45 -13.18 -16.29
CA ILE A 243 7.11 -13.08 -17.72
C ILE A 243 6.30 -14.32 -18.10
N ASP A 244 5.05 -14.10 -18.53
CA ASP A 244 4.12 -15.13 -19.02
C ASP A 244 3.96 -16.34 -18.09
N GLY A 245 4.21 -16.16 -16.79
CA GLY A 245 4.18 -17.23 -15.78
C GLY A 245 5.26 -18.30 -15.92
N ARG A 246 6.26 -18.10 -16.79
CA ARG A 246 7.30 -19.09 -17.11
C ARG A 246 8.68 -18.73 -16.60
N ARG A 247 9.07 -17.46 -16.76
CA ARG A 247 10.40 -16.97 -16.39
C ARG A 247 10.28 -15.94 -15.27
N GLU A 248 11.15 -16.04 -14.28
CA GLU A 248 11.26 -15.10 -13.17
C GLU A 248 12.70 -14.59 -13.05
N ILE A 249 12.84 -13.26 -13.03
CA ILE A 249 14.11 -12.56 -12.87
C ILE A 249 14.05 -11.80 -11.55
N VAL A 250 15.10 -11.91 -10.74
CA VAL A 250 15.18 -11.23 -9.44
C VAL A 250 16.47 -10.41 -9.36
N TYR A 251 16.32 -9.09 -9.27
CA TYR A 251 17.41 -8.16 -8.98
C TYR A 251 17.35 -7.74 -7.51
N THR A 252 18.50 -7.66 -6.83
CA THR A 252 18.59 -7.20 -5.45
C THR A 252 19.40 -5.90 -5.40
N PHE A 253 18.85 -4.87 -4.76
CA PHE A 253 19.53 -3.58 -4.63
C PHE A 253 20.77 -3.66 -3.73
N PRO A 254 21.83 -2.87 -4.01
CA PRO A 254 22.99 -2.76 -3.13
C PRO A 254 22.60 -2.41 -1.70
N ARG A 255 23.31 -2.97 -0.71
CA ARG A 255 22.90 -2.97 0.71
C ARG A 255 22.60 -1.59 1.30
N ASP A 256 23.35 -0.58 0.88
CA ASP A 256 23.28 0.78 1.41
C ASP A 256 22.61 1.76 0.42
N PHE A 257 21.86 1.25 -0.54
CA PHE A 257 21.21 2.10 -1.55
C PHE A 257 20.05 2.90 -0.93
N VAL A 258 20.07 4.22 -1.14
CA VAL A 258 19.03 5.16 -0.68
C VAL A 258 18.50 5.94 -1.88
N LEU A 259 17.19 5.87 -2.09
CA LEU A 259 16.51 6.61 -3.15
C LEU A 259 16.02 7.96 -2.59
N ARG A 260 16.64 9.05 -3.06
CA ARG A 260 16.35 10.41 -2.60
C ARG A 260 14.93 10.86 -3.01
N PRO A 261 14.33 11.83 -2.30
CA PRO A 261 12.98 12.31 -2.59
C PRO A 261 12.88 12.88 -4.02
N GLY A 262 11.83 12.50 -4.76
CA GLY A 262 11.61 12.95 -6.14
C GLY A 262 12.69 12.51 -7.13
N LYS A 263 13.55 11.55 -6.78
CA LYS A 263 14.59 11.01 -7.65
C LYS A 263 14.20 9.63 -8.16
N THR A 264 14.80 9.29 -9.30
CA THR A 264 14.62 8.01 -9.98
C THR A 264 15.92 7.21 -9.98
N VAL A 265 15.80 5.89 -9.99
CA VAL A 265 16.90 4.99 -10.31
C VAL A 265 16.52 4.12 -11.51
N LYS A 266 17.39 4.06 -12.51
CA LYS A 266 17.24 3.22 -13.69
C LYS A 266 18.13 1.99 -13.55
N ILE A 267 17.54 0.82 -13.59
CA ILE A 267 18.22 -0.48 -13.55
C ILE A 267 18.26 -1.03 -14.97
N TRP A 268 19.44 -1.08 -15.55
CA TRP A 268 19.70 -1.67 -16.87
C TRP A 268 19.98 -3.16 -16.75
N ALA A 269 19.56 -3.92 -17.76
CA ALA A 269 20.07 -5.26 -17.97
C ALA A 269 21.53 -5.19 -18.48
N ASN A 270 22.26 -6.30 -18.37
CA ASN A 270 23.67 -6.38 -18.71
C ASN A 270 23.91 -5.96 -20.17
N GLY A 271 24.90 -5.10 -20.41
CA GLY A 271 25.25 -4.62 -21.76
C GLY A 271 24.32 -3.56 -22.37
N HIS A 272 23.26 -3.12 -21.68
CA HIS A 272 22.30 -2.16 -22.23
C HIS A 272 22.41 -0.73 -21.68
N GLY A 273 23.26 -0.49 -20.69
CA GLY A 273 23.47 0.83 -20.11
C GLY A 273 24.79 0.98 -19.36
N ILE A 274 24.98 2.13 -18.73
CA ILE A 274 26.20 2.48 -17.98
C ILE A 274 25.92 2.36 -16.49
N HIS A 275 26.81 1.69 -15.76
CA HIS A 275 26.74 1.63 -14.30
C HIS A 275 27.22 2.95 -13.69
N SER A 276 26.29 3.78 -13.22
CA SER A 276 26.58 5.09 -12.62
C SER A 276 25.65 5.33 -11.42
N PRO A 277 25.92 4.68 -10.26
CA PRO A 277 25.12 4.86 -9.06
C PRO A 277 25.18 6.32 -8.53
N PRO A 278 24.10 6.85 -7.94
CA PRO A 278 22.85 6.15 -7.64
C PRO A 278 21.83 6.15 -8.78
N ASP A 279 21.99 6.99 -9.81
CA ASP A 279 20.96 7.22 -10.81
C ASP A 279 20.80 6.05 -11.81
N GLN A 280 21.88 5.32 -12.08
CA GLN A 280 21.89 4.19 -13.00
C GLN A 280 22.63 2.98 -12.41
N LEU A 281 21.93 1.86 -12.37
CA LEU A 281 22.46 0.56 -11.97
C LEU A 281 22.47 -0.39 -13.17
N VAL A 282 23.35 -1.37 -13.15
CA VAL A 282 23.41 -2.43 -14.17
C VAL A 282 23.28 -3.74 -13.42
N TYR A 283 22.36 -4.58 -13.87
CA TYR A 283 22.20 -5.94 -13.38
C TYR A 283 23.02 -6.88 -14.27
N GLU A 284 24.18 -7.30 -13.77
CA GLU A 284 25.09 -8.16 -14.53
C GLU A 284 24.59 -9.61 -14.68
N GLY A 285 23.63 -10.02 -13.85
CA GLY A 285 23.12 -11.40 -13.83
C GLY A 285 22.17 -11.76 -14.98
N GLU A 286 21.65 -10.78 -15.71
CA GLU A 286 20.77 -11.01 -16.87
C GLU A 286 21.04 -10.00 -17.97
N ASP A 287 21.10 -10.47 -19.22
CA ASP A 287 21.22 -9.64 -20.43
C ASP A 287 19.92 -8.95 -20.82
N THR A 288 18.78 -9.41 -20.29
CA THR A 288 17.48 -8.77 -20.49
C THR A 288 16.55 -9.00 -19.30
N PHE A 289 15.73 -8.00 -18.97
CA PHE A 289 14.57 -8.15 -18.09
C PHE A 289 13.38 -8.85 -18.78
N GLY A 290 13.51 -9.17 -20.07
CA GLY A 290 12.58 -9.96 -20.85
C GLY A 290 11.29 -9.25 -21.26
N VAL A 291 10.66 -9.82 -22.28
CA VAL A 291 9.45 -9.34 -22.97
C VAL A 291 8.44 -10.48 -23.03
N GLY A 292 7.15 -10.17 -22.90
CA GLY A 292 6.07 -11.16 -22.94
C GLY A 292 4.70 -10.52 -23.11
N TYR A 293 3.66 -11.36 -23.11
CA TYR A 293 2.27 -10.94 -23.24
C TYR A 293 1.66 -10.49 -21.91
N ASN A 294 2.05 -11.12 -20.81
CA ASN A 294 1.64 -10.79 -19.46
C ASN A 294 2.90 -10.72 -18.58
N VAL A 295 3.37 -9.50 -18.35
CA VAL A 295 4.59 -9.21 -17.59
C VAL A 295 4.22 -8.54 -16.28
N GLN A 296 4.65 -9.12 -15.17
CA GLN A 296 4.46 -8.55 -13.84
C GLN A 296 5.81 -8.17 -13.24
N THR A 297 6.00 -6.90 -12.93
CA THR A 297 7.19 -6.41 -12.21
C THR A 297 6.76 -6.01 -10.80
N ILE A 298 7.42 -6.52 -9.78
CA ILE A 298 7.06 -6.34 -8.38
C ILE A 298 8.29 -5.95 -7.58
N LEU A 299 8.16 -4.96 -6.71
CA LEU A 299 9.19 -4.53 -5.78
C LEU A 299 8.83 -5.02 -4.38
N TYR A 300 9.76 -5.73 -3.74
CA TYR A 300 9.63 -6.23 -2.37
C TYR A 300 10.65 -5.56 -1.45
N ASN A 301 10.24 -5.22 -0.22
CA ASN A 301 11.17 -4.77 0.81
C ASN A 301 11.96 -5.94 1.42
N ARG A 302 12.82 -5.65 2.40
CA ARG A 302 13.63 -6.66 3.13
C ARG A 302 12.80 -7.71 3.87
N GLU A 303 11.57 -7.36 4.24
CA GLU A 303 10.61 -8.23 4.94
C GLU A 303 9.78 -9.09 3.96
N ASN A 304 10.08 -9.03 2.65
CA ASN A 304 9.31 -9.64 1.56
C ASN A 304 7.87 -9.12 1.44
N GLU A 305 7.58 -7.91 1.92
CA GLU A 305 6.32 -7.23 1.64
C GLU A 305 6.34 -6.56 0.27
N GLU A 306 5.26 -6.70 -0.48
CA GLU A 306 5.08 -5.99 -1.76
C GLU A 306 4.92 -4.48 -1.51
N ARG A 307 5.82 -3.70 -2.11
CA ARG A 307 5.85 -2.23 -2.03
C ARG A 307 5.39 -1.56 -3.31
N ALA A 308 5.58 -2.19 -4.47
CA ALA A 308 5.03 -1.69 -5.72
C ALA A 308 4.87 -2.82 -6.72
N SER A 309 3.90 -2.71 -7.62
CA SER A 309 3.77 -3.61 -8.76
C SER A 309 3.30 -2.89 -10.02
N LEU A 310 3.75 -3.42 -11.16
CA LEU A 310 3.36 -3.03 -12.50
C LEU A 310 3.03 -4.30 -13.29
N ILE A 311 1.78 -4.43 -13.71
CA ILE A 311 1.30 -5.49 -14.61
C ILE A 311 1.16 -4.87 -16.00
N GLN A 312 1.83 -5.47 -16.98
CA GLN A 312 1.78 -5.09 -18.39
C GLN A 312 1.15 -6.23 -19.17
N ARG A 313 0.04 -5.96 -19.87
CA ARG A 313 -0.63 -6.94 -20.73
C ARG A 313 -0.65 -6.43 -22.16
N SER A 314 -0.07 -7.18 -23.08
CA SER A 314 -0.14 -6.88 -24.51
C SER A 314 -1.14 -7.82 -25.20
N SER A 315 -2.09 -7.24 -25.93
CA SER A 315 -2.98 -8.03 -26.79
C SER A 315 -2.31 -8.26 -28.14
N GLY A 316 -1.59 -9.37 -28.28
CA GLY A 316 -1.21 -9.91 -29.59
C GLY A 316 -2.16 -11.04 -29.97
N ARG A 317 -2.85 -10.93 -31.10
CA ARG A 317 -3.47 -12.11 -31.75
C ARG A 317 -2.35 -13.09 -32.13
N GLN A 318 -2.62 -14.38 -31.93
CA GLN A 318 -1.82 -15.51 -32.43
C GLN A 318 -1.41 -15.35 -33.89
#